data_AF-A0A397C1X3-F1
#
_entry.id   AF-A0A397C1X3-F1
#
_cell.length_a   1.000
_cell.length_b   1.000
_cell.length_c   1.000
_cell.angle_alpha   90.00
_cell.angle_beta   90.00
_cell.angle_gamma   90.00
#
_symmetry.space_group_name_H-M   'P 1'
#
loop_
_entity.id
_entity.type
_entity.pdbx_description
1 polymer ?
#
loop_
_entity_poly.entity_id
_entity_poly.type
_entity_poly.pdbx_seq_one_letter_code
_entity_poly.pdbx_strand_id
1 'polypeptide(L)'
;MYASRGDEHVAARKEWFFRRLLSSDVRQRAASIQKIRVELLEMEPHVLDVHVPSLRRLARDAPLPDVRAGCLDILDELNTPHDAHDDTPVSYYMDAREIVDVTATHDPDVAAIFVKCFLQSGRVSHLTRMLAWHTPYLKVHHTCIHMR
;
A
#
# COMPACT_ATOMS: atom_id res chain seq x y z
N MET A 1 -8.42 -15.20 -23.20
CA MET A 1 -6.96 -15.00 -23.10
C MET A 1 -6.48 -15.69 -21.84
N TYR A 2 -5.76 -16.81 -21.97
CA TYR A 2 -5.21 -17.51 -20.81
C TYR A 2 -3.96 -16.76 -20.33
N ALA A 3 -3.95 -16.34 -19.06
CA ALA A 3 -2.72 -15.87 -18.42
C ALA A 3 -1.71 -17.04 -18.43
N SER A 4 -0.54 -16.81 -19.01
CA SER A 4 0.54 -17.80 -19.03
C SER A 4 0.99 -18.05 -17.60
N ARG A 5 1.19 -19.32 -17.22
CA ARG A 5 1.67 -19.77 -15.88
C ARG A 5 2.89 -19.02 -15.31
N GLY A 6 3.64 -18.28 -16.12
CA GLY A 6 4.72 -17.38 -15.67
C GLY A 6 4.24 -16.08 -15.01
N ASP A 7 3.10 -15.52 -15.44
CA ASP A 7 2.57 -14.25 -14.91
C ASP A 7 2.07 -14.39 -13.47
N GLU A 8 1.48 -15.54 -13.13
CA GLU A 8 0.98 -15.81 -11.76
C GLU A 8 2.13 -15.86 -10.75
N HIS A 9 3.28 -16.44 -11.14
CA HIS A 9 4.48 -16.49 -10.31
C HIS A 9 5.13 -15.11 -10.12
N VAL A 10 5.11 -14.27 -11.14
CA VAL A 10 5.62 -12.89 -11.08
C VAL A 10 4.70 -12.01 -10.23
N ALA A 11 3.38 -12.12 -10.40
CA ALA A 11 2.39 -11.41 -9.60
C ALA A 11 2.43 -11.81 -8.12
N ALA A 12 2.57 -13.11 -7.82
CA ALA A 12 2.78 -13.58 -6.45
C ALA A 12 4.11 -13.06 -5.87
N ARG A 13 5.22 -13.10 -6.62
CA ARG A 13 6.50 -12.51 -6.15
C ARG A 13 6.40 -11.01 -5.88
N LYS A 14 5.66 -10.26 -6.72
CA LYS A 14 5.43 -8.82 -6.59
C LYS A 14 4.73 -8.44 -5.28
N GLU A 15 3.71 -9.20 -4.86
CA GLU A 15 2.98 -8.91 -3.62
C GLU A 15 3.76 -9.31 -2.36
N TRP A 16 4.62 -10.31 -2.45
CA TRP A 16 5.38 -10.80 -1.31
C TRP A 16 6.65 -9.99 -1.03
N PHE A 17 7.25 -9.37 -2.05
CA PHE A 17 8.50 -8.63 -1.91
C PHE A 17 8.47 -7.53 -0.82
N PHE A 18 7.33 -6.87 -0.67
CA PHE A 18 7.13 -5.79 0.31
C PHE A 18 6.52 -6.26 1.64
N ARG A 19 6.24 -7.57 1.83
CA ARG A 19 5.62 -8.08 3.08
C ARG A 19 6.44 -7.81 4.34
N ARG A 20 7.76 -7.69 4.21
CA ARG A 20 8.67 -7.29 5.29
C ARG A 20 8.37 -5.89 5.87
N LEU A 21 7.64 -5.05 5.15
CA LEU A 21 7.17 -3.75 5.64
C LEU A 21 5.94 -3.85 6.54
N LEU A 22 5.31 -5.02 6.66
CA LEU A 22 4.08 -5.24 7.43
C LEU A 22 4.36 -5.55 8.91
N SER A 23 5.51 -5.11 9.43
CA SER A 23 5.82 -5.21 10.85
C SER A 23 5.21 -4.04 11.61
N SER A 24 4.71 -4.30 12.82
CA SER A 24 4.29 -3.24 13.76
C SER A 24 5.47 -2.45 14.30
N ASP A 25 6.69 -3.02 14.30
CA ASP A 25 7.90 -2.37 14.81
C ASP A 25 8.56 -1.46 13.76
N VAL A 26 8.64 -0.17 14.08
CA VAL A 26 9.28 0.87 13.25
C VAL A 26 10.75 0.53 12.92
N ARG A 27 11.50 -0.03 13.88
CA ARG A 27 12.92 -0.36 13.68
C ARG A 27 13.09 -1.50 12.67
N GLN A 28 12.22 -2.50 12.75
CA GLN A 28 12.20 -3.60 11.79
C GLN A 28 11.80 -3.12 10.39
N ARG A 29 10.83 -2.19 10.30
CA ARG A 29 10.46 -1.58 9.02
C ARG A 29 11.61 -0.76 8.45
N ALA A 30 12.28 0.08 9.23
CA ALA A 30 13.44 0.85 8.78
C ALA A 30 14.56 -0.05 8.23
N ALA A 31 14.90 -1.13 8.93
CA ALA A 31 15.87 -2.11 8.45
C ALA A 31 15.41 -2.81 7.16
N SER A 32 14.11 -3.08 7.04
CA SER A 32 13.50 -3.70 5.85
C SER A 32 13.49 -2.76 4.66
N ILE A 33 13.22 -1.47 4.85
CA ILE A 33 13.30 -0.42 3.82
C ILE A 33 14.72 -0.38 3.26
N GLN A 34 15.75 -0.39 4.12
CA GLN A 34 17.14 -0.39 3.66
C GLN A 34 17.51 -1.63 2.84
N LYS A 35 17.02 -2.82 3.25
CA LYS A 35 17.22 -4.04 2.45
C LYS A 35 16.50 -3.97 1.10
N ILE A 36 15.25 -3.50 1.09
CA ILE A 36 14.47 -3.30 -0.14
C ILE A 36 15.19 -2.34 -1.08
N ARG A 37 15.70 -1.22 -0.56
CA ARG A 37 16.45 -0.22 -1.30
C ARG A 37 17.64 -0.85 -2.02
N VAL A 38 18.51 -1.57 -1.30
CA VAL A 38 19.69 -2.24 -1.88
C VAL A 38 19.26 -3.23 -2.95
N GLU A 39 18.28 -4.09 -2.66
CA GLU A 39 17.80 -5.09 -3.62
C GLU A 39 17.21 -4.46 -4.89
N LEU A 40 16.48 -3.35 -4.79
CA LEU A 40 15.90 -2.67 -5.96
C LEU A 40 16.97 -1.94 -6.80
N LEU A 41 18.02 -1.39 -6.16
CA LEU A 41 19.12 -0.73 -6.88
C LEU A 41 20.01 -1.73 -7.63
N GLU A 42 20.09 -2.97 -7.15
CA GLU A 42 20.85 -4.05 -7.79
C GLU A 42 20.03 -4.83 -8.84
N MET A 43 18.73 -4.56 -8.98
CA MET A 43 17.86 -5.26 -9.92
C MET A 43 18.06 -4.82 -11.37
N GLU A 44 17.96 -5.78 -12.27
CA GLU A 44 17.86 -5.51 -13.71
C GLU A 44 16.61 -4.66 -14.03
N PRO A 45 16.68 -3.71 -14.99
CA PRO A 45 15.59 -2.74 -15.25
C PRO A 45 14.22 -3.38 -15.49
N HIS A 46 14.17 -4.47 -16.26
CA HIS A 46 12.92 -5.18 -16.57
C HIS A 46 12.28 -5.86 -15.34
N VAL A 47 13.07 -6.22 -14.33
CA VAL A 47 12.57 -6.76 -13.06
C VAL A 47 12.09 -5.61 -12.18
N LEU A 48 12.85 -4.51 -12.15
CA LEU A 48 12.51 -3.30 -11.41
C LEU A 48 11.13 -2.75 -11.81
N ASP A 49 10.82 -2.70 -13.10
CA ASP A 49 9.54 -2.22 -13.64
C ASP A 49 8.32 -2.94 -13.05
N VAL A 50 8.47 -4.21 -12.67
CA VAL A 50 7.40 -5.00 -12.03
C VAL A 50 7.10 -4.49 -10.60
N HIS A 51 8.12 -4.01 -9.90
CA HIS A 51 8.05 -3.59 -8.50
C HIS A 51 7.71 -2.10 -8.33
N VAL A 52 8.08 -1.24 -9.28
CA VAL A 52 7.85 0.22 -9.24
C VAL A 52 6.38 0.58 -8.96
N PRO A 53 5.34 -0.03 -9.57
CA PRO A 53 3.95 0.30 -9.26
C PRO A 53 3.57 0.01 -7.80
N SER A 54 4.08 -1.09 -7.23
CA SER A 54 3.84 -1.42 -5.83
C SER A 54 4.53 -0.43 -4.90
N LEU A 55 5.75 0.00 -5.24
CA LEU A 55 6.52 0.99 -4.50
C LEU A 55 5.82 2.36 -4.51
N ARG A 56 5.38 2.83 -5.68
CA ARG A 56 4.59 4.08 -5.83
C ARG A 56 3.30 4.04 -5.01
N ARG A 57 2.56 2.94 -5.06
CA ARG A 57 1.36 2.76 -4.24
C ARG A 57 1.67 2.83 -2.75
N LEU A 58 2.77 2.23 -2.29
CA LEU A 58 3.16 2.30 -0.87
C LEU A 58 3.57 3.71 -0.46
N ALA A 59 4.31 4.42 -1.31
CA ALA A 59 4.67 5.82 -1.12
C ALA A 59 3.43 6.73 -0.95
N ARG A 60 2.37 6.47 -1.72
CA ARG A 60 1.13 7.26 -1.69
C ARG A 60 0.15 6.83 -0.59
N ASP A 61 -0.19 5.54 -0.55
CA ASP A 61 -1.39 5.04 0.13
C ASP A 61 -1.11 4.27 1.43
N ALA A 62 0.15 4.11 1.86
CA ALA A 62 0.43 3.42 3.13
C ALA A 62 -0.01 4.28 4.32
N PRO A 63 -0.72 3.73 5.33
CA PRO A 63 -1.12 4.48 6.52
C PRO A 63 0.05 4.77 7.46
N LEU A 64 1.22 4.15 7.24
CA LEU A 64 2.43 4.30 8.04
C LEU A 64 3.34 5.37 7.40
N PRO A 65 3.57 6.52 8.06
CA PRO A 65 4.37 7.62 7.48
C PRO A 65 5.82 7.23 7.16
N ASP A 66 6.44 6.38 7.99
CA ASP A 66 7.80 5.91 7.78
C ASP A 66 7.92 5.00 6.54
N VAL A 67 6.89 4.20 6.26
CA VAL A 67 6.81 3.40 5.04
C VAL A 67 6.65 4.30 3.82
N ARG A 68 5.80 5.33 3.90
CA ARG A 68 5.63 6.29 2.79
C ARG A 68 6.93 7.00 2.46
N ALA A 69 7.57 7.60 3.46
CA ALA A 69 8.82 8.33 3.32
C ALA A 69 9.92 7.43 2.73
N GLY A 70 10.14 6.24 3.30
CA GLY A 70 11.16 5.34 2.79
C GLY A 70 10.89 4.83 1.37
N CYS A 71 9.62 4.68 0.96
CA CYS A 71 9.31 4.33 -0.43
C CYS A 71 9.53 5.50 -1.40
N LEU A 72 9.24 6.74 -0.97
CA LEU A 72 9.53 7.95 -1.75
C LEU A 72 11.04 8.12 -1.96
N ASP A 73 11.84 8.00 -0.90
CA ASP A 73 13.31 8.11 -0.99
C ASP A 73 13.88 7.10 -2.01
N ILE A 74 13.36 5.87 -2.03
CA ILE A 74 13.79 4.86 -3.00
C ILE A 74 13.37 5.24 -4.43
N LEU A 75 12.15 5.76 -4.64
CA LEU A 75 11.68 6.17 -5.96
C LEU A 75 12.50 7.33 -6.53
N ASP A 76 12.88 8.28 -5.67
CA ASP A 76 13.73 9.41 -6.00
C ASP A 76 15.12 8.95 -6.41
N GLU A 77 15.72 8.00 -5.67
CA GLU A 77 17.01 7.42 -6.02
C GLU A 77 16.99 6.62 -7.33
N LEU A 78 15.90 5.92 -7.61
CA LEU A 78 15.72 5.19 -8.87
C LEU A 78 15.46 6.11 -10.06
N ASN A 79 15.37 7.43 -9.86
CA ASN A 79 15.00 8.42 -10.87
C ASN A 79 13.74 8.05 -11.66
N THR A 80 12.81 7.33 -11.00
CA THR A 80 11.55 6.96 -11.65
C THR A 80 10.69 8.21 -11.75
N PRO A 81 10.16 8.57 -12.93
CA PRO A 81 9.32 9.74 -13.06
C PRO A 81 8.14 9.61 -12.08
N HIS A 82 7.99 10.62 -11.23
CA HIS A 82 6.87 10.71 -10.31
C HIS A 82 5.66 11.18 -11.10
N ASP A 83 4.84 10.24 -11.57
CA ASP A 83 3.47 10.60 -11.99
C ASP A 83 2.67 10.90 -10.72
N ALA A 84 2.77 12.15 -10.29
CA ALA A 84 2.00 12.70 -9.17
C ALA A 84 0.49 12.64 -9.42
N HIS A 85 0.07 12.33 -10.66
CA HIS A 85 -1.30 12.32 -11.15
C HIS A 85 -1.58 11.05 -11.97
N ASP A 86 -1.38 9.88 -11.37
CA ASP A 86 -2.23 8.74 -11.78
C ASP A 86 -3.65 9.04 -11.28
N ASP A 87 -4.31 9.95 -11.99
CA ASP A 87 -5.66 10.49 -11.74
C ASP A 87 -6.76 9.47 -12.05
N THR A 88 -6.39 8.20 -12.26
CA THR A 88 -7.36 7.13 -12.50
C THR A 88 -8.30 7.08 -11.29
N PRO A 89 -9.58 7.42 -11.45
CA PRO A 89 -10.49 7.51 -10.32
C PRO A 89 -10.64 6.14 -9.69
N VAL A 90 -10.52 6.09 -8.36
CA VAL A 90 -10.63 4.85 -7.57
C VAL A 90 -12.02 4.21 -7.75
N SER A 91 -13.03 5.02 -8.09
CA SER A 91 -14.38 4.61 -8.44
C SER A 91 -15.00 5.56 -9.47
N TYR A 92 -15.70 5.03 -10.45
CA TYR A 92 -16.57 5.82 -11.35
C TYR A 92 -17.97 6.05 -10.78
N TYR A 93 -18.32 5.38 -9.68
CA TYR A 93 -19.65 5.39 -9.09
C TYR A 93 -19.75 6.21 -7.80
N MET A 94 -18.62 6.65 -7.25
CA MET A 94 -18.55 7.46 -6.03
C MET A 94 -17.64 8.65 -6.28
N ASP A 95 -17.97 9.80 -5.71
CA ASP A 95 -17.09 10.96 -5.77
C ASP A 95 -15.81 10.64 -4.97
N ALA A 96 -14.65 11.03 -5.50
CA ALA A 96 -13.37 10.86 -4.81
C ALA A 96 -13.37 11.49 -3.41
N ARG A 97 -14.17 12.55 -3.20
CA ARG A 97 -14.35 13.22 -1.91
C ARG A 97 -15.06 12.37 -0.86
N GLU A 98 -15.85 11.39 -1.28
CA GLU A 98 -16.56 10.45 -0.39
C GLU A 98 -15.68 9.27 0.02
N ILE A 99 -14.50 9.14 -0.58
CA ILE A 99 -13.52 8.11 -0.25
C ILE A 99 -12.51 8.71 0.71
N VAL A 100 -12.50 8.23 1.95
CA VAL A 100 -11.55 8.71 2.94
C VAL A 100 -10.11 8.42 2.47
N ASP A 101 -9.30 9.47 2.46
CA ASP A 101 -7.86 9.37 2.22
C ASP A 101 -7.19 8.69 3.41
N VAL A 102 -6.39 7.68 3.12
CA VAL A 102 -5.65 6.90 4.12
C VAL A 102 -4.65 7.77 4.88
N THR A 103 -4.12 8.81 4.24
CA THR A 103 -3.06 9.67 4.77
C THR A 103 -3.57 10.93 5.45
N ALA A 104 -4.76 11.41 5.07
CA ALA A 104 -5.34 12.67 5.55
C ALA A 104 -6.46 12.50 6.59
N THR A 105 -6.71 11.28 7.08
CA THR A 105 -7.72 11.07 8.12
C THR A 105 -7.31 11.69 9.46
N HIS A 106 -8.18 12.52 10.03
CA HIS A 106 -7.99 13.14 11.36
C HIS A 106 -8.60 12.31 12.50
N ASP A 107 -9.38 11.27 12.18
CA ASP A 107 -9.99 10.39 13.17
C ASP A 107 -8.97 9.29 13.59
N PRO A 108 -8.51 9.29 14.87
CA PRO A 108 -7.52 8.33 15.34
C PRO A 108 -8.02 6.89 15.33
N ASP A 109 -9.33 6.65 15.50
CA ASP A 109 -9.91 5.30 15.46
C ASP A 109 -9.86 4.74 14.03
N VAL A 110 -10.22 5.58 13.05
CA VAL A 110 -10.15 5.22 11.62
C VAL A 110 -8.71 4.97 11.21
N ALA A 111 -7.78 5.84 11.63
CA ALA A 111 -6.35 5.65 11.39
C ALA A 111 -5.84 4.32 11.94
N ALA A 112 -6.23 3.95 13.17
CA ALA A 112 -5.86 2.68 13.77
C ALA A 112 -6.42 1.47 12.99
N ILE A 113 -7.66 1.55 12.50
CA ILE A 113 -8.25 0.51 11.64
C ILE A 113 -7.48 0.39 10.32
N PHE A 114 -7.13 1.50 9.68
CA PHE A 114 -6.33 1.49 8.46
C PHE A 114 -4.95 0.87 8.67
N VAL A 115 -4.24 1.25 9.74
CA VAL A 115 -2.96 0.62 10.11
C VAL A 115 -3.13 -0.87 10.30
N LYS A 116 -4.16 -1.31 11.04
CA LYS A 116 -4.41 -2.75 11.25
C LYS A 116 -4.68 -3.49 9.94
N CYS A 117 -5.56 -2.98 9.08
CA CYS A 117 -5.84 -3.58 7.76
C CYS A 117 -4.57 -3.65 6.89
N PHE A 118 -3.75 -2.61 6.93
CA PHE A 118 -2.48 -2.56 6.21
C PHE A 118 -1.49 -3.59 6.73
N LEU A 119 -1.30 -3.72 8.04
CA LEU A 119 -0.39 -4.73 8.60
C LEU A 119 -0.83 -6.17 8.28
N GLN A 120 -2.13 -6.40 8.07
CA GLN A 120 -2.66 -7.73 7.73
C GLN A 120 -2.51 -8.08 6.24
N SER A 121 -2.66 -7.10 5.34
CA SER A 121 -2.80 -7.38 3.90
C SER A 121 -1.85 -6.58 3.00
N GLY A 122 -1.10 -5.63 3.56
CA GLY A 122 -0.27 -4.65 2.84
C GLY A 122 -1.04 -3.57 2.09
N ARG A 123 -2.38 -3.54 2.25
CA ARG A 123 -3.27 -2.57 1.59
C ARG A 123 -4.40 -2.14 2.52
N VAL A 124 -4.90 -0.93 2.32
CA VAL A 124 -6.22 -0.52 2.82
C VAL A 124 -7.18 -0.63 1.65
N SER A 125 -8.17 -1.51 1.76
CA SER A 125 -9.08 -1.77 0.64
C SER A 125 -9.96 -0.55 0.33
N HIS A 126 -10.39 -0.43 -0.92
CA HIS A 126 -11.32 0.63 -1.32
C HIS A 126 -12.62 0.60 -0.50
N LEU A 127 -13.18 -0.59 -0.24
CA LEU A 127 -14.35 -0.75 0.63
C LEU A 127 -14.09 -0.23 2.06
N THR A 128 -12.92 -0.51 2.63
CA THR A 128 -12.52 -0.01 3.95
C THR A 128 -12.48 1.52 3.97
N ARG A 129 -11.95 2.14 2.92
CA ARG A 129 -11.90 3.61 2.77
C ARG A 129 -13.28 4.23 2.58
N MET A 130 -14.18 3.57 1.84
CA MET A 130 -15.58 4.00 1.71
C MET A 130 -16.33 3.91 3.04
N LEU A 131 -16.21 2.79 3.75
CA LEU A 131 -16.86 2.60 5.04
C LEU A 131 -16.34 3.57 6.11
N ALA A 132 -15.10 4.05 5.98
CA ALA A 132 -14.54 5.05 6.88
C ALA A 132 -15.27 6.39 6.85
N TRP A 133 -15.99 6.71 5.78
CA TRP A 133 -16.91 7.86 5.75
C TRP A 133 -18.04 7.72 6.77
N HIS A 134 -18.38 6.49 7.13
CA HIS A 134 -19.37 6.14 8.15
C HIS A 134 -18.75 5.26 9.24
N THR A 135 -17.97 5.87 10.13
CA THR A 135 -17.21 5.20 11.23
C THR A 135 -17.99 4.09 11.97
N PRO A 136 -19.29 4.23 12.30
CA PRO A 136 -20.05 3.14 12.92
C PRO A 136 -20.12 1.86 12.08
N TYR A 137 -20.34 1.97 10.76
CA TYR A 137 -20.37 0.81 9.87
C TYR A 137 -18.99 0.19 9.69
N LEU A 138 -17.94 1.02 9.63
CA LEU A 138 -16.56 0.52 9.59
C LEU A 138 -16.23 -0.32 10.82
N LYS A 139 -16.60 0.17 12.02
CA LYS A 139 -16.40 -0.55 13.29
C LYS A 139 -17.13 -1.89 13.29
N VAL A 140 -18.40 -1.94 12.89
CA VAL A 140 -19.17 -3.19 12.79
C VAL A 140 -18.54 -4.17 11.79
N HIS A 141 -18.28 -3.72 10.56
CA HIS A 141 -17.67 -4.55 9.51
C HIS A 141 -16.35 -5.18 9.97
N HIS A 142 -15.48 -4.39 10.58
CA HIS A 142 -14.20 -4.87 11.07
C HIS A 142 -14.35 -5.81 12.27
N THR A 143 -15.35 -5.61 13.14
CA THR A 143 -15.63 -6.52 14.27
C THR A 143 -16.14 -7.87 13.78
N CYS A 144 -17.00 -7.89 12.74
CA CYS A 144 -17.51 -9.10 12.12
C CYS A 144 -16.42 -9.93 11.41
N ILE A 145 -15.38 -9.29 10.86
CA ILE A 145 -14.28 -9.99 10.19
C ILE A 145 -13.32 -10.67 11.19
N HIS A 146 -13.14 -10.11 12.39
CA HIS A 146 -12.24 -10.66 13.42
C HIS A 146 -12.91 -11.66 14.38
N MET A 147 -14.18 -11.99 14.20
CA MET A 147 -14.90 -13.03 14.95
C MET A 147 -14.75 -14.44 14.34
N ARG A 148 -13.75 -14.67 13.49
CA ARG A 148 -13.43 -15.99 12.92
C ARG A 148 -12.06 -16.47 13.33
#